data_AF-A0AAW9PRM9-F1
#
_entry.id   AF-A0AAW9PRM9-F1
#
_cell.length_a   1.000
_cell.length_b   1.000
_cell.length_c   1.000
_cell.angle_alpha   90.00
_cell.angle_beta   90.00
_cell.angle_gamma   90.00
#
_symmetry.space_group_name_H-M   'P 1'
#
loop_
_entity.id
_entity.type
_entity.pdbx_description
1 polymer ?
#
loop_
_entity_poly.entity_id
_entity_poly.type
_entity_poly.pdbx_seq_one_letter_code
_entity_poly.pdbx_strand_id
1 'polypeptide(L)'
;MKAEEVLSLLRQYIGLSEDFVLGDFTPQTLTEFYLEYCGFEVEHFFYRYQGSPYIEENVYRRFIAILLRSSPDRKAKIIRGVLERFPLDAPSRPKTRTKELYAELLSIAEDLEGSLVR
;
A
#
# COMPACT_ATOMS: atom_id res chain seq x y z
N MET A 1 0.05 -12.87 -1.22
CA MET A 1 1.16 -12.10 -0.60
C MET A 1 1.53 -12.71 0.72
N LYS A 2 2.82 -12.84 0.95
CA LYS A 2 3.44 -13.26 2.20
C LYS A 2 3.76 -12.05 3.09
N ALA A 3 4.05 -12.30 4.37
CA ALA A 3 4.28 -11.22 5.33
C ALA A 3 5.53 -10.39 5.00
N GLU A 4 6.58 -11.04 4.52
CA GLU A 4 7.83 -10.43 4.08
C GLU A 4 7.65 -9.45 2.91
N GLU A 5 6.79 -9.80 1.94
CA GLU A 5 6.47 -8.96 0.78
C GLU A 5 5.76 -7.67 1.22
N VAL A 6 4.83 -7.80 2.20
CA VAL A 6 4.15 -6.65 2.81
C VAL A 6 5.15 -5.76 3.54
N LEU A 7 6.05 -6.33 4.35
CA LEU A 7 7.06 -5.56 5.05
C LEU A 7 8.02 -4.85 4.10
N SER A 8 8.41 -5.50 3.00
CA SER A 8 9.24 -4.91 1.96
C SER A 8 8.55 -3.70 1.29
N LEU A 9 7.29 -3.87 0.87
CA LEU A 9 6.48 -2.79 0.31
C LEU A 9 6.40 -1.59 1.26
N LEU A 10 6.11 -1.81 2.55
CA LEU A 10 5.87 -0.72 3.49
C LEU A 10 7.17 -0.04 3.93
N ARG A 11 8.15 -0.80 4.41
CA ARG A 11 9.37 -0.23 5.02
C ARG A 11 10.41 0.15 3.98
N GLN A 12 10.59 -0.68 2.95
CA GLN A 12 11.68 -0.52 1.99
C GLN A 12 11.26 0.29 0.76
N TYR A 13 10.02 0.10 0.28
CA TYR A 13 9.56 0.79 -0.92
C TYR A 13 8.85 2.12 -0.60
N ILE A 14 7.72 2.10 0.11
CA ILE A 14 6.97 3.34 0.44
C ILE A 14 7.78 4.19 1.42
N GLY A 15 8.28 3.57 2.49
CA GLY A 15 9.02 4.21 3.57
C GLY A 15 8.14 4.41 4.79
N LEU A 16 8.15 3.45 5.70
CA LEU A 16 7.46 3.54 6.99
C LEU A 16 8.41 4.11 8.05
N SER A 17 8.08 5.26 8.63
CA SER A 17 8.87 5.89 9.69
C SER A 17 8.70 5.19 11.04
N GLU A 18 9.56 5.56 12.01
CA GLU A 18 9.45 5.10 13.40
C GLU A 18 8.14 5.57 14.08
N ASP A 19 7.61 6.72 13.66
CA ASP A 19 6.34 7.28 14.11
C ASP A 19 5.11 6.65 13.40
N PHE A 20 5.30 5.54 12.68
CA PHE A 20 4.27 4.84 11.91
C PHE A 20 3.62 5.67 10.78
N VAL A 21 4.33 6.69 10.29
CA VAL A 21 3.93 7.44 9.09
C VAL A 21 4.36 6.64 7.85
N LEU A 22 3.43 6.40 6.93
CA LEU A 22 3.67 5.61 5.72
C LEU A 22 3.90 6.55 4.53
N GLY A 23 5.16 6.75 4.15
CA GLY A 23 5.54 7.66 3.08
C GLY A 23 5.13 9.10 3.41
N ASP A 24 4.42 9.74 2.47
CA ASP A 24 3.81 11.06 2.61
C ASP A 24 2.27 10.98 2.73
N PHE A 25 1.73 9.80 3.05
CA PHE A 25 0.28 9.63 3.15
C PHE A 25 -0.30 10.34 4.36
N THR A 26 -1.41 11.03 4.12
CA THR A 26 -2.38 11.49 5.12
C THR A 26 -3.65 10.65 4.98
N PRO A 27 -4.61 10.72 5.91
CA PRO A 27 -5.90 10.03 5.74
C PRO A 27 -6.62 10.40 4.43
N GLN A 28 -6.50 11.67 4.00
CA GLN A 28 -7.08 12.16 2.76
C GLN A 28 -6.34 11.58 1.54
N THR A 29 -5.02 11.76 1.47
CA THR A 29 -4.25 11.30 0.28
C THR A 29 -4.23 9.78 0.16
N LEU A 30 -4.39 9.05 1.26
CA LEU A 30 -4.60 7.59 1.23
C LEU A 30 -5.94 7.22 0.58
N THR A 31 -7.00 8.00 0.81
CA THR A 31 -8.31 7.75 0.21
C THR A 31 -8.28 8.07 -1.30
N GLU A 32 -7.72 9.22 -1.66
CA GLU A 32 -7.49 9.63 -3.05
C GLU A 32 -6.64 8.60 -3.80
N PHE A 33 -5.60 8.06 -3.15
CA PHE A 33 -4.74 7.03 -3.72
C PHE A 33 -5.47 5.80 -4.27
N TYR A 34 -6.46 5.27 -3.53
CA TYR A 34 -7.18 4.09 -4.02
C TYR A 34 -8.01 4.40 -5.27
N LEU A 35 -8.61 5.58 -5.33
CA LEU A 35 -9.39 6.00 -6.48
C LEU A 35 -8.48 6.30 -7.69
N GLU A 36 -7.48 7.15 -7.50
CA GLU A 36 -6.63 7.68 -8.57
C GLU A 36 -5.64 6.66 -9.12
N TYR A 37 -5.01 5.87 -8.24
CA TYR A 37 -3.91 4.97 -8.62
C TYR A 37 -4.30 3.49 -8.61
N CYS A 38 -5.32 3.10 -7.85
CA CYS A 38 -5.77 1.70 -7.82
C CYS A 38 -7.04 1.46 -8.65
N GLY A 39 -7.73 2.52 -9.07
CA GLY A 39 -8.94 2.45 -9.89
C GLY A 39 -10.15 1.87 -9.15
N PHE A 40 -10.20 1.98 -7.82
CA PHE A 40 -11.38 1.57 -7.06
C PHE A 40 -11.58 2.42 -5.81
N GLU A 41 -12.84 2.65 -5.46
CA GLU A 41 -13.19 3.28 -4.19
C GLU A 41 -13.05 2.27 -3.05
N VAL A 42 -12.49 2.74 -1.94
CA VAL A 42 -12.57 2.02 -0.67
C VAL A 42 -13.74 2.59 0.10
N GLU A 43 -14.67 1.73 0.52
CA GLU A 43 -15.64 2.14 1.53
C GLU A 43 -14.86 2.68 2.73
N HIS A 44 -15.28 3.84 3.24
CA HIS A 44 -14.77 4.41 4.47
C HIS A 44 -15.18 3.48 5.63
N PHE A 45 -14.49 2.35 5.77
CA PHE A 45 -14.60 1.52 6.96
C PHE A 45 -13.93 2.30 8.08
N PHE A 46 -14.72 3.15 8.72
CA PHE A 46 -14.47 3.65 10.06
C PHE A 46 -14.49 2.44 10.99
N TYR A 47 -13.37 1.73 11.09
CA TYR A 47 -13.18 0.76 12.15
C TYR A 47 -13.07 1.55 13.47
N ARG A 48 -14.22 1.90 14.06
CA ARG A 48 -14.27 2.20 15.49
C ARG A 48 -13.91 0.91 16.21
N TYR A 49 -12.64 0.78 16.59
CA TYR A 49 -12.27 -0.21 17.59
C TYR A 49 -12.97 0.22 18.88
N GLN A 50 -13.82 -0.64 19.43
CA GLN A 50 -14.67 -0.38 20.60
C GLN A 50 -13.89 0.39 21.68
N GLY A 51 -14.27 1.65 21.90
CA GLY A 51 -13.77 2.45 23.02
C GLY A 51 -12.55 3.36 22.77
N SER A 52 -11.96 3.38 21.57
CA SER A 52 -10.84 4.32 21.28
C SER A 52 -11.24 5.35 20.23
N PRO A 53 -11.28 6.67 20.57
CA PRO A 53 -11.51 7.73 19.59
C PRO A 53 -10.34 7.95 18.61
N TYR A 54 -9.25 7.16 18.69
CA TYR A 54 -7.98 7.42 17.98
C TYR A 54 -7.64 6.40 16.87
N ILE A 55 -8.60 5.61 16.37
CA ILE A 55 -8.33 4.75 15.20
C ILE A 55 -8.44 5.56 13.89
N GLU A 56 -9.02 6.76 13.93
CA GLU A 56 -9.28 7.60 12.76
C GLU A 56 -7.99 8.09 12.05
N GLU A 57 -6.81 8.03 12.68
CA GLU A 57 -5.61 8.70 12.18
C GLU A 57 -4.45 7.80 11.72
N ASN A 58 -4.45 6.49 12.03
CA ASN A 58 -3.29 5.65 11.68
C ASN A 58 -3.36 5.10 10.24
N VAL A 59 -2.92 5.94 9.31
CA VAL A 59 -2.79 5.68 7.86
C VAL A 59 -2.13 4.32 7.56
N TYR A 60 -1.04 4.00 8.25
CA TYR A 60 -0.33 2.72 8.11
C TYR A 60 -1.23 1.51 8.40
N ARG A 61 -1.95 1.51 9.53
CA ARG A 61 -2.87 0.42 9.91
C ARG A 61 -4.01 0.27 8.91
N ARG A 62 -4.56 1.40 8.41
CA ARG A 62 -5.62 1.40 7.40
C ARG A 62 -5.12 0.79 6.08
N PHE A 63 -3.95 1.21 5.60
CA PHE A 63 -3.34 0.67 4.40
C PHE A 63 -3.15 -0.85 4.50
N ILE A 64 -2.58 -1.35 5.60
CA ILE A 64 -2.41 -2.79 5.83
C ILE A 64 -3.74 -3.53 5.84
N ALA A 65 -4.73 -3.01 6.57
CA ALA A 65 -6.03 -3.67 6.69
C ALA A 65 -6.70 -3.84 5.32
N ILE A 66 -6.66 -2.81 4.48
CA ILE A 66 -7.19 -2.85 3.12
C ILE A 66 -6.37 -3.82 2.25
N LEU A 67 -5.04 -3.71 2.27
CA LEU A 67 -4.17 -4.58 1.48
C LEU A 67 -4.39 -6.06 1.81
N LEU A 68 -4.37 -6.44 3.10
CA LEU A 68 -4.46 -7.85 3.50
C LEU A 68 -5.83 -8.47 3.22
N ARG A 69 -6.92 -7.71 3.39
CA ARG A 69 -8.30 -8.17 3.17
C ARG A 69 -8.74 -8.15 1.72
N SER A 70 -8.01 -7.45 0.86
CA SER A 70 -8.32 -7.37 -0.56
C SER A 70 -8.18 -8.71 -1.28
N SER A 71 -8.98 -8.90 -2.34
CA SER A 71 -8.83 -9.99 -3.30
C SER A 71 -7.45 -9.92 -3.99
N PRO A 72 -6.97 -11.01 -4.62
CA PRO A 72 -5.73 -10.99 -5.39
C PRO A 72 -5.67 -9.86 -6.43
N ASP A 73 -6.74 -9.67 -7.22
CA ASP A 73 -6.89 -8.55 -8.18
C ASP A 73 -6.66 -7.18 -7.54
N ARG A 74 -7.36 -6.92 -6.41
CA ARG A 74 -7.25 -5.64 -5.71
C ARG A 74 -5.87 -5.46 -5.09
N LYS A 75 -5.23 -6.52 -4.57
CA LYS A 75 -3.85 -6.46 -4.06
C LYS A 75 -2.87 -6.08 -5.16
N ALA A 76 -3.01 -6.66 -6.35
CA ALA A 76 -2.18 -6.31 -7.51
C ALA A 76 -2.33 -4.83 -7.89
N LYS A 77 -3.57 -4.34 -7.99
CA LYS A 77 -3.86 -2.91 -8.23
C LYS A 77 -3.26 -1.99 -7.17
N ILE A 78 -3.33 -2.37 -5.89
CA ILE A 78 -2.69 -1.59 -4.81
C ILE A 78 -1.18 -1.53 -5.00
N ILE A 79 -0.52 -2.65 -5.32
CA ILE A 79 0.93 -2.66 -5.55
C ILE A 79 1.28 -1.78 -6.73
N ARG A 80 0.62 -1.95 -7.88
CA ARG A 80 0.86 -1.12 -9.08
C ARG A 80 0.64 0.36 -8.79
N GLY A 81 -0.45 0.70 -8.11
CA GLY A 81 -0.73 2.06 -7.69
C GLY A 81 0.37 2.64 -6.80
N VAL A 82 0.94 1.85 -5.87
CA VAL A 82 2.10 2.28 -5.08
C VAL A 82 3.32 2.53 -5.96
N LEU A 83 3.62 1.62 -6.89
CA LEU A 83 4.76 1.77 -7.80
C LEU A 83 4.64 3.03 -8.66
N GLU A 84 3.43 3.42 -9.04
CA GLU A 84 3.12 4.64 -9.79
C GLU A 84 3.19 5.90 -8.91
N ARG A 85 2.53 5.89 -7.74
CA ARG A 85 2.50 7.04 -6.80
C ARG A 85 3.86 7.37 -6.20
N PHE A 86 4.72 6.36 -6.09
CA PHE A 86 6.06 6.44 -5.51
C PHE A 86 7.12 6.03 -6.54
N PRO A 87 7.38 6.90 -7.55
CA PRO A 87 8.28 6.55 -8.63
C PRO A 87 9.74 6.48 -8.16
N LEU A 88 10.57 5.77 -8.92
CA LEU A 88 11.97 5.50 -8.61
C LEU A 88 12.87 6.73 -8.65
N ASP A 89 12.49 7.76 -9.40
CA ASP A 89 13.20 9.02 -9.58
C ASP A 89 12.68 10.15 -8.68
N ALA A 90 11.73 9.84 -7.78
CA ALA A 90 11.23 10.82 -6.83
C ALA A 90 12.38 11.45 -6.01
N PRO A 91 12.43 12.78 -5.86
CA PRO A 91 13.56 13.48 -5.24
C PRO A 91 13.75 13.13 -3.76
N SER A 92 12.68 12.80 -3.04
CA SER A 92 12.71 12.41 -1.62
C SER A 92 12.29 10.94 -1.45
N ARG A 93 13.05 10.02 -2.03
CA ARG A 93 12.81 8.56 -1.93
C ARG A 93 13.71 7.90 -0.87
N PRO A 94 13.23 6.84 -0.20
CA PRO A 94 14.11 5.97 0.58
C PRO A 94 15.22 5.37 -0.30
N LYS A 95 16.45 5.24 0.24
CA LYS A 95 17.57 4.60 -0.47
C LYS A 95 17.28 3.15 -0.86
N THR A 96 16.39 2.50 -0.11
CA THR A 96 15.91 1.13 -0.31
C THR A 96 14.93 0.98 -1.47
N ARG A 97 14.37 2.08 -2.00
CA ARG A 97 13.50 2.04 -3.18
C ARG A 97 14.36 1.86 -4.43
N THR A 98 14.76 0.63 -4.75
CA THR A 98 15.64 0.33 -5.90
C THR A 98 14.88 -0.22 -7.10
N LYS A 99 15.53 -0.28 -8.26
CA LYS A 99 14.96 -0.87 -9.49
C LYS A 99 14.65 -2.35 -9.30
N GLU A 100 15.48 -3.04 -8.54
CA GLU A 100 15.36 -4.46 -8.24
C GLU A 100 14.11 -4.70 -7.39
N LEU A 101 13.91 -3.90 -6.32
CA LEU A 101 12.71 -4.00 -5.48
C LEU A 101 11.44 -3.59 -6.25
N TYR A 102 11.52 -2.59 -7.13
CA TYR A 102 10.42 -2.26 -8.04
C TYR A 102 10.01 -3.48 -8.88
N ALA A 103 10.98 -4.13 -9.51
CA ALA A 103 10.74 -5.29 -10.36
C ALA A 103 10.18 -6.48 -9.58
N GLU A 104 10.68 -6.73 -8.36
CA GLU A 104 10.15 -7.77 -7.47
C GLU A 104 8.68 -7.51 -7.12
N LEU A 105 8.35 -6.28 -6.68
CA LEU A 105 6.98 -5.91 -6.35
C LEU A 105 6.05 -5.97 -7.57
N LEU A 106 6.55 -5.59 -8.75
CA LEU A 106 5.81 -5.71 -10.00
C LEU A 106 5.50 -7.18 -10.32
N SER A 107 6.49 -8.06 -10.19
CA SER A 107 6.31 -9.51 -10.39
C SER A 107 5.27 -10.09 -9.43
N ILE A 108 5.27 -9.64 -8.16
CA ILE A 108 4.25 -10.06 -7.19
C ILE A 108 2.84 -9.61 -7.63
N ALA A 109 2.71 -8.39 -8.17
CA ALA A 109 1.43 -7.91 -8.69
C ALA A 109 0.94 -8.76 -9.89
N GLU A 110 1.85 -9.13 -10.79
CA GLU A 110 1.55 -10.00 -11.94
C GLU A 110 1.12 -11.41 -11.50
N ASP A 111 1.78 -12.01 -10.51
CA ASP A 111 1.40 -13.32 -9.95
C ASP A 111 0.01 -13.30 -9.31
N LEU A 112 -0.32 -12.20 -8.63
CA LEU A 112 -1.64 -12.00 -8.00
C LEU A 112 -2.76 -11.86 -9.05
N GLU A 113 -2.51 -11.18 -10.16
CA GLU A 113 -3.42 -11.09 -11.30
C GLU A 113 -3.59 -12.46 -12.00
N GLY A 114 -2.48 -13.17 -12.25
CA GLY A 114 -2.50 -14.49 -12.88
C GLY A 114 -3.23 -15.56 -12.05
N SER A 115 -3.35 -15.36 -10.73
CA SER A 115 -4.11 -16.22 -9.83
C SER A 115 -5.64 -16.18 -10.05
N LEU A 116 -6.15 -15.26 -10.89
CA LEU A 116 -7.56 -15.24 -11.33
C LEU A 116 -7.86 -16.21 -12.47
N VAL A 117 -6.83 -16.72 -13.16
CA VAL A 117 -6.95 -17.52 -14.40
C VAL A 117 -6.86 -19.03 -14.12
N ARG A 118 -6.94 -19.46 -12.86
CA ARG A 118 -6.86 -20.88 -12.45
C ARG A 118 -8.10 -21.35 -11.71
#